data_AF-A0A2V2ZXA8-F1
#
_entry.id   AF-A0A2V2ZXA8-F1
#
_cell.length_a   1.000
_cell.length_b   1.000
_cell.length_c   1.000
_cell.angle_alpha   90.00
_cell.angle_beta   90.00
_cell.angle_gamma   90.00
#
_symmetry.space_group_name_H-M   'P 1'
#
loop_
_entity.id
_entity.type
_entity.pdbx_description
1 polymer ?
#
loop_
_entity_poly.entity_id
_entity_poly.type
_entity_poly.pdbx_seq_one_letter_code
_entity_poly.pdbx_strand_id
1 'polypeptide(L)'
;MVKNTKLFRVAAILFIASMIINFPFPHESPFGEEALTILDIPIRTVNGLYFVGILTLFLFILSLYFLYRSLEKYYIRSIIAAIFISSLSPPILAEAYQKTMAEGIYAVSYQKQESTCSFEMGTEEILHVICGLPFENYSNDDVKFEIEFYDKYLFEDDEKMVSLLNSNGPYEASIRANEGKEVRIETDIDVSEIKNHIISGESSLISIIIKSRDGFRKL
;
A
#
# COMPACT_ATOMS: atom_id res chain seq x y z
N MET A 1 -28.03 -10.66 -24.66
CA MET A 1 -27.64 -11.79 -25.52
C MET A 1 -26.32 -11.43 -26.19
N VAL A 2 -25.33 -12.33 -26.15
CA VAL A 2 -24.00 -12.08 -26.72
C VAL A 2 -24.09 -12.26 -28.23
N LYS A 3 -23.82 -11.19 -28.98
CA LYS A 3 -23.81 -11.18 -30.45
C LYS A 3 -22.60 -11.87 -31.02
N ASN A 4 -21.44 -11.64 -30.40
CA ASN A 4 -20.15 -12.15 -30.87
C ASN A 4 -19.33 -12.70 -29.71
N THR A 5 -19.32 -14.02 -29.60
CA THR A 5 -18.64 -14.75 -28.52
C THR A 5 -17.12 -14.60 -28.56
N LYS A 6 -16.52 -14.38 -29.75
CA LYS A 6 -15.07 -14.14 -29.87
C LYS A 6 -14.69 -12.78 -29.31
N LEU A 7 -15.42 -11.73 -29.69
CA LEU A 7 -15.20 -10.37 -29.15
C LEU A 7 -15.44 -10.30 -27.65
N PHE A 8 -16.46 -11.03 -27.16
CA PHE A 8 -16.73 -11.12 -25.73
C PHE A 8 -15.57 -11.77 -24.96
N ARG A 9 -15.00 -12.86 -25.47
CA ARG A 9 -13.81 -13.50 -24.87
C ARG A 9 -12.60 -12.57 -24.86
N VAL A 10 -12.35 -11.85 -25.96
CA VAL A 10 -11.25 -10.87 -26.02
C VAL A 10 -11.46 -9.75 -25.00
N ALA A 11 -12.67 -9.21 -24.90
CA ALA A 11 -13.01 -8.21 -23.89
C ALA A 11 -12.74 -8.72 -22.46
N ALA A 12 -13.19 -9.93 -22.15
CA ALA A 12 -12.97 -10.54 -20.84
C ALA A 12 -11.48 -10.74 -20.51
N ILE A 13 -10.68 -11.21 -21.46
CA ILE A 13 -9.23 -11.40 -21.27
C ILE A 13 -8.54 -10.07 -21.00
N LEU A 14 -8.83 -9.03 -21.79
CA LEU A 14 -8.23 -7.70 -21.62
C LEU A 14 -8.65 -7.06 -20.29
N PHE A 15 -9.91 -7.24 -19.90
CA PHE A 15 -10.43 -6.75 -18.63
C PHE A 15 -9.71 -7.42 -17.44
N ILE A 16 -9.63 -8.75 -17.44
CA ILE A 16 -8.93 -9.51 -16.38
C ILE A 16 -7.45 -9.12 -16.35
N ALA A 17 -6.78 -8.99 -17.51
CA ALA A 17 -5.39 -8.55 -17.57
C ALA A 17 -5.21 -7.16 -16.95
N SER A 18 -6.11 -6.20 -17.25
CA SER A 18 -6.04 -4.87 -16.65
C SER A 18 -6.21 -4.91 -15.13
N MET A 19 -7.07 -5.79 -14.61
CA MET A 19 -7.27 -5.95 -13.17
C MET A 19 -6.06 -6.58 -12.47
N ILE A 20 -5.43 -7.59 -13.09
CA ILE A 20 -4.23 -8.23 -12.54
C ILE A 20 -3.07 -7.23 -12.47
N ILE A 21 -2.88 -6.43 -13.51
CA ILE A 21 -1.81 -5.41 -13.54
C ILE A 21 -2.08 -4.31 -12.50
N ASN A 22 -3.35 -4.02 -12.22
CA ASN A 22 -3.75 -3.00 -11.24
C ASN A 22 -3.92 -3.54 -9.81
N PHE A 23 -3.49 -4.76 -9.52
CA PHE A 23 -3.75 -5.38 -8.23
C PHE A 23 -2.95 -4.68 -7.12
N PRO A 24 -3.59 -4.12 -6.07
CA PRO A 24 -2.95 -3.32 -5.03
C PRO A 24 -2.34 -4.22 -3.94
N PHE A 25 -1.48 -5.15 -4.35
CA PHE A 25 -0.75 -6.06 -3.44
C PHE A 25 0.59 -6.41 -4.08
N PRO A 26 1.70 -6.48 -3.32
CA PRO A 26 1.78 -6.52 -1.85
C PRO A 26 2.02 -5.19 -1.12
N HIS A 27 2.13 -4.08 -1.85
CA HIS A 27 2.43 -2.75 -1.31
C HIS A 27 1.16 -1.88 -1.20
N GLU A 28 1.20 -0.80 -0.40
CA GLU A 28 0.11 0.18 -0.24
C GLU A 28 -0.36 0.76 -1.59
N SER A 29 0.58 0.96 -2.54
CA SER A 29 0.28 1.31 -3.93
C SER A 29 0.78 0.22 -4.89
N PRO A 30 0.14 0.02 -6.06
CA PRO A 30 0.68 -0.85 -7.08
C PRO A 30 2.12 -0.45 -7.40
N PHE A 31 3.05 -1.40 -7.26
CA PHE A 31 4.51 -1.22 -7.47
C PHE A 31 5.24 -0.30 -6.48
N GLY A 32 4.62 0.11 -5.36
CA GLY A 32 5.30 0.84 -4.28
C GLY A 32 5.69 2.29 -4.59
N GLU A 33 5.27 2.80 -5.76
CA GLU A 33 5.44 4.19 -6.18
C GLU A 33 4.17 5.00 -5.89
N GLU A 34 4.36 6.24 -5.46
CA GLU A 34 3.26 7.16 -5.20
C GLU A 34 2.70 7.67 -6.51
N ALA A 35 1.40 7.50 -6.71
CA ALA A 35 0.78 7.93 -7.95
C ALA A 35 -0.60 8.52 -7.78
N LEU A 36 -0.90 9.53 -8.60
CA LEU A 36 -2.27 10.02 -8.78
C LEU A 36 -3.10 8.94 -9.47
N THR A 37 -4.15 8.50 -8.79
CA THR A 37 -5.05 7.45 -9.27
C THR A 37 -6.28 8.03 -9.97
N ILE A 38 -6.65 7.47 -11.12
CA ILE A 38 -8.01 7.62 -11.66
C ILE A 38 -8.60 6.20 -11.73
N LEU A 39 -9.74 5.98 -11.06
CA LEU A 39 -10.38 4.65 -10.94
C LEU A 39 -9.42 3.59 -10.37
N ASP A 40 -8.69 3.94 -9.30
CA ASP A 40 -7.69 3.09 -8.65
C ASP A 40 -6.50 2.68 -9.54
N ILE A 41 -6.37 3.27 -10.74
CA ILE A 41 -5.22 3.05 -11.62
C ILE A 41 -4.23 4.21 -11.46
N PRO A 42 -2.96 3.95 -11.08
CA PRO A 42 -1.94 4.98 -10.93
C PRO A 42 -1.53 5.53 -12.30
N ILE A 43 -1.61 6.84 -12.57
CA ILE A 43 -1.33 7.42 -13.91
C ILE A 43 -0.13 8.39 -13.93
N ARG A 44 0.24 8.94 -12.77
CA ARG A 44 1.40 9.84 -12.63
C ARG A 44 2.13 9.53 -11.36
N THR A 45 3.45 9.36 -11.41
CA THR A 45 4.31 9.29 -10.23
C THR A 45 5.09 10.58 -10.05
N VAL A 46 5.76 10.73 -8.90
CA VAL A 46 6.66 11.85 -8.60
C VAL A 46 7.77 12.00 -9.66
N ASN A 47 8.11 10.90 -10.35
CA ASN A 47 9.12 10.83 -11.41
C ASN A 47 8.57 11.01 -12.85
N GLY A 48 7.25 11.24 -13.03
CA GLY A 48 6.65 11.51 -14.33
C GLY A 48 5.43 10.65 -14.70
N LEU A 49 5.23 10.38 -16.00
CA LEU A 49 4.10 9.56 -16.47
C LEU A 49 4.32 8.08 -16.13
N TYR A 50 3.34 7.47 -15.46
CA TYR A 50 3.41 6.05 -15.12
C TYR A 50 2.95 5.22 -16.32
N PHE A 51 3.92 4.80 -17.15
CA PHE A 51 3.65 4.07 -18.41
C PHE A 51 2.83 2.79 -18.19
N VAL A 52 3.06 2.09 -17.09
CA VAL A 52 2.30 0.88 -16.73
C VAL A 52 0.83 1.24 -16.47
N GLY A 53 0.58 2.33 -15.75
CA GLY A 53 -0.75 2.87 -15.53
C GLY A 53 -1.51 3.26 -16.80
N ILE A 54 -0.82 3.97 -17.69
CA ILE A 54 -1.37 4.36 -19.00
C ILE A 54 -1.70 3.11 -19.83
N LEU A 55 -0.83 2.10 -19.81
CA LEU A 55 -1.06 0.82 -20.48
C LEU A 55 -2.28 0.10 -19.90
N THR A 56 -2.40 0.04 -18.57
CA THR A 56 -3.55 -0.56 -17.88
C THR A 56 -4.86 0.14 -18.24
N LEU A 57 -4.87 1.48 -18.25
CA LEU A 57 -6.03 2.27 -18.65
C LEU A 57 -6.39 2.04 -20.13
N PHE A 58 -5.39 1.96 -21.01
CA PHE A 58 -5.59 1.67 -22.42
C PHE A 58 -6.20 0.28 -22.63
N LEU A 59 -5.68 -0.74 -21.95
CA LEU A 59 -6.23 -2.11 -21.98
C LEU A 59 -7.68 -2.14 -21.46
N PHE A 60 -7.96 -1.40 -20.39
CA PHE A 60 -9.29 -1.29 -19.82
C PHE A 60 -10.27 -0.64 -20.82
N ILE A 61 -9.93 0.50 -21.40
CA ILE A 61 -10.77 1.17 -22.41
C ILE A 61 -11.00 0.26 -23.63
N LEU A 62 -9.97 -0.43 -24.09
CA LEU A 62 -10.06 -1.38 -25.19
C LEU A 62 -10.98 -2.55 -24.85
N SER A 63 -10.94 -3.04 -23.61
CA SER A 63 -11.85 -4.08 -23.11
C SER A 63 -13.31 -3.62 -23.16
N LEU A 64 -13.60 -2.38 -22.75
CA LEU A 64 -14.95 -1.81 -22.78
C LEU A 64 -15.46 -1.64 -24.21
N TYR A 65 -14.60 -1.22 -25.14
CA TYR A 65 -14.94 -1.10 -26.56
C TYR A 65 -15.33 -2.46 -27.16
N PHE A 66 -14.55 -3.51 -26.89
CA PHE A 66 -14.89 -4.86 -27.36
C PHE A 66 -16.15 -5.39 -26.67
N LEU A 67 -16.35 -5.11 -25.39
CA LEU A 67 -17.55 -5.49 -24.65
C LEU A 67 -18.79 -4.85 -25.28
N TYR A 68 -18.75 -3.55 -25.57
CA TYR A 68 -19.83 -2.82 -26.26
C TYR A 68 -20.21 -3.49 -27.58
N ARG A 69 -19.22 -3.81 -28.42
CA ARG A 69 -19.43 -4.39 -29.74
C ARG A 69 -19.88 -5.86 -29.70
N SER A 70 -19.60 -6.55 -28.60
CA SER A 70 -19.93 -7.97 -28.42
C SER A 70 -21.39 -8.24 -28.00
N LEU A 71 -22.10 -7.23 -27.50
CA LEU A 71 -23.44 -7.36 -26.91
C LEU A 71 -24.52 -6.74 -27.81
N GLU A 72 -25.64 -7.45 -27.95
CA GLU A 72 -26.80 -6.99 -28.75
C GLU A 72 -27.79 -6.15 -27.94
N LYS A 73 -27.92 -6.46 -26.64
CA LYS A 73 -28.80 -5.79 -25.67
C LYS A 73 -28.06 -5.66 -24.34
N TYR A 74 -28.40 -4.63 -23.56
CA TYR A 74 -27.82 -4.33 -22.25
C TYR A 74 -26.32 -3.96 -22.26
N TYR A 75 -25.79 -3.49 -23.40
CA TYR A 75 -24.39 -3.07 -23.51
C TYR A 75 -24.03 -1.96 -22.51
N ILE A 76 -24.90 -0.96 -22.32
CA ILE A 76 -24.69 0.12 -21.33
C ILE A 76 -24.61 -0.44 -19.91
N ARG A 77 -25.56 -1.31 -19.53
CA ARG A 77 -25.59 -1.92 -18.18
C ARG A 77 -24.33 -2.74 -17.91
N SER A 78 -23.82 -3.44 -18.93
CA SER A 78 -22.61 -4.26 -18.82
C SER A 78 -21.35 -3.41 -18.69
N ILE A 79 -21.27 -2.28 -19.40
CA ILE A 79 -20.17 -1.31 -19.25
C ILE A 79 -20.18 -0.69 -17.85
N ILE A 80 -21.34 -0.27 -17.36
CA ILE A 80 -21.48 0.27 -16.00
C ILE A 80 -21.03 -0.78 -14.98
N ALA A 81 -21.50 -2.02 -15.11
CA ALA A 81 -21.08 -3.11 -14.24
C ALA A 81 -19.56 -3.36 -14.29
N ALA A 82 -18.95 -3.33 -15.48
CA ALA A 82 -17.50 -3.49 -15.63
C ALA A 82 -16.71 -2.40 -14.89
N ILE A 83 -17.16 -1.15 -14.96
CA ILE A 83 -16.54 -0.02 -14.23
C ILE A 83 -16.65 -0.20 -12.71
N PHE A 84 -17.83 -0.60 -12.21
CA PHE A 84 -18.01 -0.87 -10.78
C PHE A 84 -17.12 -2.02 -10.31
N ILE A 85 -17.06 -3.11 -11.09
CA ILE A 85 -16.21 -4.26 -10.78
C ILE A 85 -14.74 -3.84 -10.73
N SER A 86 -14.26 -3.08 -11.71
CA SER A 86 -12.84 -2.72 -11.78
C SER A 86 -12.38 -1.82 -10.64
N SER A 87 -13.26 -0.99 -10.07
CA SER A 87 -12.89 -0.13 -8.92
C SER A 87 -13.09 -0.84 -7.57
N LEU A 88 -14.17 -1.59 -7.39
CA LEU A 88 -14.49 -2.18 -6.08
C LEU A 88 -13.76 -3.49 -5.79
N SER A 89 -13.49 -4.31 -6.82
CA SER A 89 -12.97 -5.66 -6.57
C SER A 89 -11.48 -5.76 -6.27
N PRO A 90 -10.56 -4.93 -6.81
CA PRO A 90 -9.14 -5.06 -6.46
C PRO A 90 -8.84 -4.99 -4.96
N PRO A 91 -9.34 -4.01 -4.18
CA PRO A 91 -9.05 -3.94 -2.74
C PRO A 91 -9.67 -5.13 -1.98
N ILE A 92 -10.89 -5.54 -2.32
CA ILE A 92 -11.58 -6.69 -1.69
C ILE A 92 -10.81 -7.99 -1.95
N LEU A 93 -10.33 -8.20 -3.18
CA LEU A 93 -9.56 -9.38 -3.55
C LEU A 93 -8.18 -9.38 -2.90
N ALA A 94 -7.53 -8.23 -2.77
CA ALA A 94 -6.26 -8.09 -2.07
C ALA A 94 -6.39 -8.43 -0.58
N GLU A 95 -7.43 -7.91 0.09
CA GLU A 95 -7.73 -8.22 1.48
C GLU A 95 -8.07 -9.71 1.66
N ALA A 96 -8.90 -10.27 0.78
CA ALA A 96 -9.25 -11.69 0.82
C ALA A 96 -8.02 -12.58 0.62
N TYR A 97 -7.14 -12.25 -0.33
CA TYR A 97 -5.88 -12.95 -0.56
C TYR A 97 -4.99 -12.87 0.68
N GLN A 98 -4.82 -11.68 1.24
CA GLN A 98 -4.01 -11.46 2.45
C GLN A 98 -4.52 -12.27 3.65
N LYS A 99 -5.83 -12.38 3.83
CA LYS A 99 -6.46 -13.12 4.94
C LYS A 99 -6.46 -14.64 4.79
N THR A 100 -6.35 -15.16 3.57
CA THR A 100 -6.63 -16.58 3.30
C THR A 100 -5.47 -17.36 2.68
N MET A 101 -4.64 -16.71 1.88
CA MET A 101 -3.60 -17.37 1.08
C MET A 101 -2.20 -16.80 1.29
N ALA A 102 -2.08 -15.56 1.77
CA ALA A 102 -0.78 -14.97 2.00
C ALA A 102 -0.07 -15.62 3.20
N GLU A 103 1.26 -15.64 3.14
CA GLU A 103 2.14 -16.22 4.16
C GLU A 103 3.20 -15.19 4.59
N GLY A 104 3.80 -15.39 5.77
CA GLY A 104 4.85 -14.52 6.29
C GLY A 104 4.41 -13.04 6.38
N ILE A 105 5.29 -12.12 5.97
CA ILE A 105 4.99 -10.67 6.01
C ILE A 105 3.82 -10.26 5.11
N TYR A 106 3.44 -11.10 4.14
CA TYR A 106 2.31 -10.82 3.25
C TYR A 106 0.97 -11.09 3.93
N ALA A 107 0.93 -11.93 4.97
CA ALA A 107 -0.25 -12.21 5.79
C ALA A 107 -0.48 -11.17 6.90
N VAL A 108 0.53 -10.35 7.20
CA VAL A 108 0.46 -9.32 8.25
C VAL A 108 -0.22 -8.07 7.71
N SER A 109 -1.35 -7.68 8.29
CA SER A 109 -2.03 -6.42 8.04
C SER A 109 -1.49 -5.34 8.96
N TYR A 110 -1.36 -4.12 8.44
CA TYR A 110 -0.94 -2.94 9.17
C TYR A 110 -2.06 -1.92 9.17
N GLN A 111 -2.52 -1.52 10.35
CA GLN A 111 -3.65 -0.60 10.51
C GLN A 111 -3.13 0.84 10.56
N LYS A 112 -2.72 1.34 9.39
CA LYS A 112 -2.08 2.66 9.25
C LYS A 112 -2.88 3.81 9.89
N GLN A 113 -4.22 3.76 9.83
CA GLN A 113 -5.08 4.80 10.42
C GLN A 113 -4.93 4.93 11.94
N GLU A 114 -4.51 3.86 12.62
CA GLU A 114 -4.35 3.79 14.07
C GLU A 114 -2.89 3.96 14.51
N SER A 115 -1.96 4.04 13.55
CA SER A 115 -0.53 4.22 13.86
C SER A 115 -0.21 5.64 14.31
N THR A 116 0.58 5.75 15.37
CA THR A 116 1.01 7.03 15.95
C THR A 116 2.46 7.00 16.38
N CYS A 117 3.12 8.16 16.34
CA CYS A 117 4.44 8.38 16.93
C CYS A 117 4.42 9.70 17.70
N SER A 118 4.86 9.67 18.95
CA SER A 118 5.06 10.83 19.81
C SER A 118 6.55 11.12 19.95
N PHE A 119 6.90 12.39 19.84
CA PHE A 119 8.25 12.91 19.90
C PHE A 119 8.31 13.92 21.04
N GLU A 120 9.23 13.73 21.98
CA GLU A 120 9.42 14.60 23.13
C GLU A 120 10.91 14.77 23.43
N MET A 121 11.39 16.00 23.56
CA MET A 121 12.78 16.25 23.93
C MET A 121 13.00 15.92 25.41
N GLY A 122 13.85 14.93 25.68
CA GLY A 122 14.27 14.60 27.04
C GLY A 122 15.35 15.56 27.56
N THR A 123 16.28 15.96 26.68
CA THR A 123 17.30 17.02 26.90
C THR A 123 17.50 17.81 25.62
N GLU A 124 18.36 18.85 25.59
CA GLU A 124 18.61 19.68 24.39
C GLU A 124 19.13 18.90 23.17
N GLU A 125 19.66 17.70 23.37
CA GLU A 125 20.33 16.90 22.34
C GLU A 125 19.72 15.50 22.15
N ILE A 126 18.77 15.11 23.01
CA ILE A 126 18.17 13.77 23.01
C ILE A 126 16.67 13.87 22.82
N LEU A 127 16.21 13.34 21.68
CA LEU A 127 14.81 13.22 21.32
C LEU A 127 14.28 11.84 21.71
N HIS A 128 13.36 11.78 22.65
CA HIS A 128 12.65 10.57 23.03
C HIS A 128 11.47 10.34 22.08
N VAL A 129 11.37 9.13 21.53
CA VAL A 129 10.34 8.78 20.55
C VAL A 129 9.63 7.50 20.95
N ILE A 130 8.29 7.55 20.95
CA ILE A 130 7.41 6.40 21.20
C ILE A 130 6.47 6.24 20.01
N CYS A 131 6.49 5.09 19.35
CA CYS A 131 5.58 4.74 18.28
C CYS A 131 4.70 3.55 18.65
N GLY A 132 3.41 3.64 18.35
CA GLY A 132 2.44 2.55 18.37
C GLY A 132 2.10 2.11 16.95
N LEU A 133 2.46 0.88 16.59
CA LEU A 133 2.24 0.32 15.26
C LEU A 133 1.31 -0.90 15.36
N PRO A 134 0.00 -0.75 15.09
CA PRO A 134 -0.97 -1.83 15.18
C PRO A 134 -0.89 -2.75 13.97
N PHE A 135 -0.71 -4.04 14.24
CA PHE A 135 -0.65 -5.09 13.23
C PHE A 135 -1.61 -6.24 13.56
N GLU A 136 -1.99 -6.97 12.53
CA GLU A 136 -2.78 -8.20 12.64
C GLU A 136 -2.20 -9.29 11.75
N ASN A 137 -1.86 -10.45 12.30
CA ASN A 137 -1.35 -11.58 11.53
C ASN A 137 -2.49 -12.55 11.21
N TYR A 138 -2.84 -12.70 9.93
CA TYR A 138 -3.88 -13.65 9.49
C TYR A 138 -3.37 -15.06 9.21
N SER A 139 -2.06 -15.30 9.30
CA SER A 139 -1.50 -16.63 9.09
C SER A 139 -1.59 -17.50 10.34
N ASN A 140 -1.45 -18.81 10.13
CA ASN A 140 -1.36 -19.80 11.22
C ASN A 140 0.06 -19.96 11.77
N ASP A 141 1.00 -19.14 11.31
CA ASP A 141 2.40 -19.19 11.72
C ASP A 141 2.82 -17.88 12.40
N ASP A 142 3.80 -17.97 13.29
CA ASP A 142 4.41 -16.78 13.89
C ASP A 142 5.25 -16.05 12.83
N VAL A 143 5.01 -14.75 12.66
CA VAL A 143 5.74 -13.94 11.70
C VAL A 143 6.74 -13.05 12.44
N LYS A 144 7.98 -13.03 11.93
CA LYS A 144 9.06 -12.14 12.38
C LYS A 144 9.50 -11.26 11.24
N PHE A 145 9.68 -9.98 11.51
CA PHE A 145 10.06 -8.99 10.51
C PHE A 145 10.77 -7.79 11.13
N GLU A 146 11.50 -7.09 10.29
CA GLU A 146 12.15 -5.82 10.59
C GLU A 146 11.27 -4.66 10.13
N ILE A 147 11.30 -3.55 10.87
CA ILE A 147 10.56 -2.33 10.58
C ILE A 147 11.55 -1.20 10.29
N GLU A 148 11.36 -0.53 9.16
CA GLU A 148 12.01 0.72 8.78
C GLU A 148 10.95 1.79 8.54
N PHE A 149 11.30 3.05 8.77
CA PHE A 149 10.42 4.19 8.62
C PHE A 149 10.75 4.99 7.37
N TYR A 150 9.76 5.61 6.74
CA TYR A 150 10.01 6.57 5.67
C TYR A 150 9.01 7.71 5.72
N ASP A 151 9.46 8.91 5.35
CA ASP A 151 8.59 10.07 5.25
C ASP A 151 7.93 10.06 3.86
N LYS A 152 6.59 9.93 3.83
CA LYS A 152 5.79 9.86 2.59
C LYS A 152 5.62 11.24 1.96
N TYR A 153 5.38 12.26 2.76
CA TYR A 153 5.25 13.63 2.30
C TYR A 153 6.53 14.38 2.66
N LEU A 154 7.35 14.67 1.67
CA LEU A 154 8.47 15.60 1.77
C LEU A 154 8.00 16.90 1.10
N PHE A 155 7.43 17.84 1.86
CA PHE A 155 7.37 19.21 1.36
C PHE A 155 8.81 19.75 1.27
N GLU A 156 9.09 20.68 0.35
CA GLU A 156 10.47 21.15 0.06
C GLU A 156 11.22 21.73 1.29
N ASP A 157 10.48 22.05 2.36
CA ASP A 157 10.99 22.56 3.65
C ASP A 157 10.79 21.59 4.83
N ASP A 158 10.27 20.37 4.61
CA ASP A 158 9.97 19.43 5.70
C ASP A 158 11.21 18.64 6.14
N GLU A 159 11.55 18.84 7.42
CA GLU A 159 12.54 18.07 8.15
C GLU A 159 12.13 16.59 8.24
N LYS A 160 13.12 15.68 8.23
CA LYS A 160 12.90 14.25 8.46
C LYS A 160 12.22 14.08 9.82
N MET A 161 10.99 13.57 9.86
CA MET A 161 10.31 13.32 11.13
C MET A 161 10.46 11.87 11.53
N VAL A 162 9.79 10.97 10.82
CA VAL A 162 9.68 9.57 11.22
C VAL A 162 10.90 8.79 10.74
N SER A 163 11.50 9.17 9.61
CA SER A 163 12.70 8.48 9.11
C SER A 163 13.93 8.61 10.01
N LEU A 164 13.94 9.54 10.98
CA LEU A 164 15.00 9.65 11.99
C LEU A 164 15.13 8.40 12.87
N LEU A 165 14.02 7.69 13.08
CA LEU A 165 13.98 6.43 13.85
C LEU A 165 14.90 5.38 13.25
N ASN A 166 15.22 5.44 11.95
CA ASN A 166 16.12 4.48 11.31
C ASN A 166 17.58 4.61 11.77
N SER A 167 17.96 5.69 12.47
CA SER A 167 19.32 5.83 13.04
C SER A 167 19.67 4.72 14.03
N ASN A 168 18.68 4.27 14.80
CA ASN A 168 18.80 3.18 15.77
C ASN A 168 18.13 1.88 15.30
N GLY A 169 17.53 1.89 14.12
CA GLY A 169 16.89 0.73 13.49
C GLY A 169 17.87 -0.13 12.68
N PRO A 170 17.37 -1.19 11.99
CA PRO A 170 15.96 -1.59 11.91
C PRO A 170 15.42 -2.17 13.23
N TYR A 171 14.10 -2.08 13.44
CA TYR A 171 13.45 -2.60 14.64
C TYR A 171 12.84 -3.98 14.39
N GLU A 172 13.23 -4.97 15.18
CA GLU A 172 12.65 -6.33 15.07
C GLU A 172 11.29 -6.42 15.76
N ALA A 173 10.32 -7.01 15.07
CA ALA A 173 8.99 -7.30 15.58
C ALA A 173 8.61 -8.76 15.34
N SER A 174 7.76 -9.28 16.22
CA SER A 174 7.15 -10.59 16.06
C SER A 174 5.70 -10.57 16.51
N ILE A 175 4.85 -11.18 15.68
CA ILE A 175 3.41 -11.31 15.88
C ILE A 175 3.07 -12.79 15.77
N ARG A 176 2.33 -13.32 16.75
CA ARG A 176 1.97 -14.73 16.75
C ARG A 176 0.93 -15.05 15.69
N ALA A 177 0.77 -16.33 15.39
CA ALA A 177 -0.32 -16.83 14.55
C ALA A 177 -1.69 -16.29 15.00
N ASN A 178 -2.48 -15.76 14.07
CA ASN A 178 -3.83 -15.22 14.32
C ASN A 178 -3.92 -14.16 15.44
N GLU A 179 -2.84 -13.40 15.68
CA GLU A 179 -2.77 -12.36 16.72
C GLU A 179 -2.90 -10.96 16.13
N GLY A 180 -3.73 -10.13 16.76
CA GLY A 180 -3.66 -8.67 16.64
C GLY A 180 -2.79 -8.10 17.75
N LYS A 181 -1.77 -7.30 17.40
CA LYS A 181 -0.80 -6.75 18.35
C LYS A 181 -0.37 -5.35 17.95
N GLU A 182 -0.38 -4.45 18.92
CA GLU A 182 0.33 -3.17 18.81
C GLU A 182 1.81 -3.37 19.13
N VAL A 183 2.66 -3.14 18.14
CA VAL A 183 4.11 -3.13 18.32
C VAL A 183 4.52 -1.74 18.78
N ARG A 184 5.01 -1.65 20.01
CA ARG A 184 5.53 -0.42 20.59
C ARG A 184 7.03 -0.31 20.37
N ILE A 185 7.46 0.76 19.72
CA ILE A 185 8.88 1.13 19.55
C ILE A 185 9.14 2.34 20.44
N GLU A 186 10.18 2.26 21.25
CA GLU A 186 10.58 3.31 22.19
C GLU A 186 12.10 3.47 22.10
N THR A 187 12.57 4.67 21.75
CA THR A 187 14.00 4.93 21.54
C THR A 187 14.35 6.38 21.82
N ASP A 188 15.61 6.60 22.18
CA ASP A 188 16.24 7.92 22.27
C ASP A 188 17.11 8.15 21.04
N ILE A 189 16.94 9.29 20.37
CA ILE A 189 17.70 9.68 19.18
C ILE A 189 18.59 10.86 19.54
N ASP A 190 19.88 10.74 19.26
CA ASP A 190 20.83 11.85 19.33
C ASP A 190 20.59 12.79 18.14
N VAL A 191 20.16 14.02 18.43
CA VAL A 191 19.85 15.05 17.43
C VAL A 191 20.89 16.17 17.39
N SER A 192 22.03 16.02 18.06
CA SER A 192 23.09 17.04 18.14
C SER A 192 23.68 17.42 16.79
N GLU A 193 23.79 16.45 15.88
CA GLU A 193 24.29 16.66 14.53
C GLU A 193 23.18 17.02 13.52
N ILE A 194 21.90 17.02 13.96
CA ILE A 194 20.74 17.25 13.12
C ILE A 194 20.33 18.72 13.20
N LYS A 195 20.63 19.46 12.14
CA LYS A 195 20.21 20.85 11.99
C LYS A 195 18.70 20.93 11.82
N ASN A 196 18.06 21.74 12.67
CA ASN A 196 16.62 21.89 12.76
C ASN A 196 15.95 20.52 12.94
N HIS A 197 15.92 20.06 14.19
CA HIS A 197 15.20 18.85 14.59
C HIS A 197 13.91 19.24 15.30
N ILE A 198 12.96 18.31 15.30
CA ILE A 198 11.68 18.47 15.99
C ILE A 198 11.93 18.49 17.49
N ILE A 199 11.38 19.49 18.17
CA ILE A 199 11.48 19.63 19.63
C ILE A 199 10.36 18.82 20.33
N SER A 200 9.19 18.75 19.71
CA SER A 200 8.07 17.94 20.20
C SER A 200 7.01 17.81 19.11
N GLY A 201 6.28 16.71 19.09
CA GLY A 201 5.16 16.56 18.17
C GLY A 201 4.50 15.20 18.24
N GLU A 202 3.38 15.07 17.53
CA GLU A 202 2.73 13.80 17.28
C GLU A 202 2.54 13.65 15.77
N SER A 203 2.81 12.45 15.27
CA SER A 203 2.56 12.06 13.89
C SER A 203 1.60 10.87 13.87
N SER A 204 0.72 10.85 12.89
CA SER A 204 -0.20 9.75 12.61
C SER A 204 -0.03 9.29 11.17
N LEU A 205 -0.60 8.13 10.82
CA LEU A 205 -0.47 7.56 9.46
C LEU A 205 0.98 7.22 9.10
N ILE A 206 1.69 6.66 10.09
CA ILE A 206 3.10 6.36 10.03
C ILE A 206 3.37 5.41 8.87
N SER A 207 4.30 5.81 8.00
CA SER A 207 4.64 5.08 6.80
C SER A 207 5.88 4.22 7.05
N ILE A 208 5.76 2.92 6.79
CA ILE A 208 6.76 1.93 7.19
C ILE A 208 7.09 0.95 6.07
N ILE A 209 8.28 0.38 6.13
CA ILE A 209 8.69 -0.76 5.34
C ILE A 209 8.88 -1.92 6.29
N ILE A 210 8.18 -3.02 6.05
CA ILE A 210 8.42 -4.28 6.75
C ILE A 210 9.26 -5.20 5.88
N LYS A 211 10.30 -5.82 6.46
CA LYS A 211 11.24 -6.71 5.76
C LYS A 211 11.33 -8.05 6.46
N SER A 212 11.47 -9.10 5.66
CA SER A 212 11.82 -10.44 6.11
C SER A 212 12.75 -11.09 5.08
N ARG A 213 13.14 -12.35 5.32
CA ARG A 213 13.93 -13.10 4.34
C ARG A 213 13.22 -13.27 3.00
N ASP A 214 11.89 -13.32 3.03
CA ASP A 214 11.05 -13.64 1.87
C ASP A 214 10.69 -12.41 1.03
N GLY A 215 11.04 -11.20 1.49
CA GLY A 215 10.81 -9.96 0.75
C GLY A 215 10.58 -8.75 1.65
N PHE A 216 10.04 -7.69 1.05
CA PHE A 216 9.67 -6.47 1.75
C PHE A 216 8.31 -5.94 1.30
N ARG A 217 7.66 -5.17 2.15
CA ARG A 217 6.42 -4.46 1.86
C ARG A 217 6.53 -3.01 2.33
N LYS A 218 5.93 -2.11 1.56
CA LYS A 218 5.89 -0.66 1.85
C LYS A 218 4.42 -0.34 2.14
N LEU A 219 4.16 0.16 3.35
CA LEU A 219 2.84 0.23 3.98
C LEU A 219 2.53 1.65 4.47
#